data_AF-A0A9P1GUL2-F1
#
_entry.id   AF-A0A9P1GUL2-F1
#
_cell.length_a   1.000
_cell.length_b   1.000
_cell.length_c   1.000
_cell.angle_alpha   90.00
_cell.angle_beta   90.00
_cell.angle_gamma   90.00
#
_symmetry.space_group_name_H-M   'P 1'
#
loop_
_entity.id
_entity.type
_entity.pdbx_description
1 polymer ?
#
loop_
_entity_poly.entity_id
_entity_poly.type
_entity_poly.pdbx_seq_one_letter_code
_entity_poly.pdbx_strand_id
1 'polypeptide(L)'
;MADILNRLRSMAEAHVANIGETWASLDLHRILRLVMIIGAYLLLRPYLVKMTGASQMEQHEREDAETKKRAAEISPNQMRGGLRVAAEIPDADEVDTSTSADWGSKARKRQREVLKKMLEVEETRLSELQEDDEDKDIEEFLIKEDK
;
A
#
# COMPACT_ATOMS: atom_id res chain seq x y z
N MET A 1 20.93 -7.14 -34.63
CA MET A 1 21.48 -5.99 -33.85
C MET A 1 21.58 -4.72 -34.69
N ALA A 2 22.22 -4.73 -35.87
CA ALA A 2 22.35 -3.54 -36.73
C ALA A 2 21.00 -2.91 -37.14
N ASP A 3 19.99 -3.73 -37.48
CA ASP A 3 18.66 -3.22 -37.86
C ASP A 3 17.91 -2.54 -36.71
N ILE A 4 18.11 -3.00 -35.48
CA ILE A 4 17.51 -2.38 -34.29
C ILE A 4 18.17 -1.03 -34.04
N LEU A 5 19.49 -0.93 -34.17
CA LEU A 5 20.23 0.33 -34.04
C LEU A 5 19.81 1.33 -35.12
N ASN A 6 19.61 0.89 -36.36
CA ASN A 6 19.13 1.76 -37.45
C ASN A 6 17.68 2.23 -37.24
N ARG A 7 16.80 1.38 -36.70
CA ARG A 7 15.42 1.76 -36.32
C ARG A 7 15.41 2.76 -35.16
N LEU A 8 16.23 2.54 -34.13
CA LEU A 8 16.35 3.48 -33.02
C LEU A 8 16.93 4.82 -33.48
N ARG A 9 17.92 4.80 -34.36
CA ARG A 9 18.51 6.02 -34.92
C ARG A 9 17.51 6.81 -35.76
N SER A 10 16.81 6.17 -36.69
CA SER A 10 15.78 6.84 -37.50
C SER A 10 14.61 7.36 -36.65
N MET A 11 14.22 6.63 -35.61
CA MET A 11 13.21 7.09 -34.65
C MET A 11 13.71 8.31 -33.87
N ALA A 12 14.97 8.31 -33.40
CA ALA A 12 15.57 9.44 -32.71
C ALA A 12 15.67 10.67 -33.62
N GLU A 13 16.13 10.51 -34.87
CA GLU A 13 16.20 11.59 -35.87
C GLU A 13 14.80 12.17 -36.15
N ALA A 14 13.78 11.32 -36.30
CA ALA A 14 12.40 11.74 -36.45
C ALA A 14 11.88 12.50 -35.21
N HIS A 15 12.17 12.03 -34.00
CA HIS A 15 11.77 12.72 -32.77
C HIS A 15 12.46 14.08 -32.62
N VAL A 16 13.75 14.18 -32.92
CA VAL A 16 14.49 15.46 -32.86
C VAL A 16 13.92 16.44 -33.87
N ALA A 17 13.64 16.00 -35.10
CA ALA A 17 13.00 16.84 -36.12
C ALA A 17 11.61 17.32 -35.67
N ASN A 18 10.78 16.41 -35.14
CA ASN A 18 9.43 16.73 -34.66
C ASN A 18 9.45 17.70 -33.47
N ILE A 19 10.40 17.53 -32.54
CA ILE A 19 10.58 18.43 -31.40
C ILE A 19 11.03 19.80 -31.92
N GLY A 20 12.04 19.85 -32.80
CA GLY A 20 12.52 21.10 -33.40
C GLY A 20 11.41 21.89 -34.10
N GLU A 21 10.58 21.22 -34.90
CA GLU A 21 9.43 21.82 -35.58
C GLU A 21 8.36 22.29 -34.58
N THR A 22 8.13 21.52 -33.51
CA THR A 22 7.19 21.91 -32.46
C THR A 22 7.66 23.19 -31.76
N TRP A 23 8.94 23.31 -31.43
CA TRP A 23 9.50 24.54 -30.82
C TRP A 23 9.54 25.72 -31.80
N ALA A 24 9.83 25.48 -33.08
CA ALA A 24 9.83 26.51 -34.12
C ALA A 24 8.42 27.06 -34.40
N SER A 25 7.39 26.22 -34.27
CA SER A 25 5.98 26.59 -34.44
C SER A 25 5.29 27.12 -33.17
N LEU A 26 6.04 27.26 -32.06
CA LEU A 26 5.50 27.85 -30.84
C LEU A 26 5.28 29.36 -31.00
N ASP A 27 4.04 29.71 -31.31
CA ASP A 27 3.55 31.07 -31.19
C ASP A 27 3.26 31.44 -29.73
N LEU A 28 3.40 32.73 -29.38
CA LEU A 28 3.18 33.26 -28.04
C LEU A 28 1.76 32.94 -27.53
N HIS A 29 0.77 33.00 -28.44
CA HIS A 29 -0.61 32.63 -28.14
C HIS A 29 -0.75 31.16 -27.71
N ARG A 30 0.00 30.23 -28.33
CA ARG A 30 -0.04 28.79 -28.02
C ARG A 30 0.60 28.51 -26.66
N ILE A 31 1.72 29.16 -26.36
CA ILE A 31 2.39 29.05 -25.06
C ILE A 31 1.46 29.56 -23.96
N LEU A 32 0.86 30.74 -24.14
CA LEU A 32 -0.03 31.32 -23.13
C LEU A 32 -1.27 30.45 -22.90
N ARG A 33 -1.87 29.90 -23.96
CA ARG A 33 -2.97 28.94 -23.84
C ARG A 33 -2.56 27.69 -23.06
N LEU A 34 -1.38 27.13 -23.34
CA LEU A 34 -0.88 25.93 -22.65
C LEU A 34 -0.68 26.20 -21.16
N VAL A 35 -0.02 27.30 -20.82
CA VAL A 35 0.21 27.72 -19.42
C VAL A 35 -1.12 27.94 -18.70
N MET A 36 -2.10 28.57 -19.35
CA MET A 36 -3.43 28.77 -18.76
C MET A 36 -4.14 27.46 -18.46
N ILE A 37 -4.09 26.47 -19.37
CA ILE A 37 -4.71 25.15 -19.14
C ILE A 37 -4.01 24.41 -17.99
N ILE A 38 -2.68 24.39 -17.99
CA ILE A 38 -1.90 23.72 -16.94
C ILE A 38 -2.14 24.41 -15.59
N GLY A 39 -2.05 25.74 -15.55
CA GLY A 39 -2.33 26.54 -14.36
C GLY A 39 -3.74 26.30 -13.84
N ALA A 40 -4.74 26.34 -14.71
CA ALA A 40 -6.12 26.03 -14.34
C ALA A 40 -6.26 24.61 -13.78
N TYR A 41 -5.64 23.59 -14.38
CA TYR A 41 -5.68 22.22 -13.86
C TYR A 41 -5.02 22.08 -12.49
N LEU A 42 -3.85 22.70 -12.30
CA LEU A 42 -3.13 22.66 -11.03
C LEU A 42 -3.94 23.32 -9.91
N LEU A 43 -4.63 24.42 -10.20
CA LEU A 43 -5.53 25.06 -9.24
C LEU A 43 -6.84 24.27 -9.05
N LEU A 44 -7.44 23.75 -10.11
CA LEU A 44 -8.75 23.09 -10.06
C LEU A 44 -8.69 21.73 -9.35
N ARG A 45 -7.63 20.95 -9.58
CA ARG A 45 -7.44 19.59 -9.04
C ARG A 45 -7.64 19.48 -7.52
N PRO A 46 -7.00 20.27 -6.65
CA PRO A 46 -7.17 20.14 -5.20
C PRO A 46 -8.62 20.39 -4.75
N TYR A 47 -9.35 21.28 -5.41
CA TYR A 47 -10.76 21.54 -5.08
C TYR A 47 -11.66 20.40 -5.55
N LEU A 48 -11.43 19.85 -6.75
CA LEU A 48 -12.15 18.66 -7.21
C LEU A 48 -11.92 17.46 -6.30
N VAL A 49 -10.67 17.24 -5.84
CA VAL A 49 -10.34 16.17 -4.89
C VAL A 49 -11.01 16.41 -3.54
N LYS A 50 -11.09 17.66 -3.05
CA LYS A 50 -11.81 17.97 -1.81
C LYS A 50 -13.30 17.67 -1.89
N MET A 51 -13.94 17.95 -3.03
CA MET A 51 -15.37 17.69 -3.21
C MET A 51 -15.70 16.20 -3.38
N THR A 52 -14.83 15.46 -4.04
CA THR A 52 -15.01 14.01 -4.31
C THR A 52 -14.38 13.11 -3.25
N GLY A 53 -13.55 13.66 -2.36
CA GLY A 53 -12.83 12.90 -1.34
C GLY A 53 -13.77 12.25 -0.32
N ALA A 54 -14.84 12.94 0.06
CA ALA A 54 -15.84 12.40 1.00
C ALA A 54 -16.58 11.20 0.41
N SER A 55 -17.00 11.27 -0.86
CA SER A 55 -17.68 10.16 -1.52
C SER A 55 -16.75 8.97 -1.80
N GLN A 56 -15.46 9.22 -2.08
CA GLN A 56 -14.48 8.15 -2.25
C GLN A 56 -14.18 7.43 -0.93
N MET A 57 -14.07 8.17 0.18
CA MET A 57 -13.88 7.58 1.49
C MET A 57 -15.07 6.70 1.90
N GLU A 58 -16.30 7.16 1.63
CA GLU A 58 -17.51 6.35 1.86
C GLU A 58 -17.55 5.08 0.99
N GLN A 59 -17.10 5.15 -0.27
CA GLN A 59 -16.99 3.98 -1.14
C GLN A 59 -15.94 2.99 -0.65
N HIS A 60 -14.76 3.47 -0.25
CA HIS A 60 -13.72 2.63 0.32
C HIS A 60 -14.16 1.96 1.63
N GLU A 61 -14.89 2.68 2.51
CA GLU A 61 -15.44 2.09 3.73
C GLU A 61 -16.51 1.01 3.44
N ARG A 62 -17.33 1.19 2.41
CA ARG A 62 -18.31 0.19 1.97
C ARG A 62 -17.63 -1.05 1.39
N GLU A 63 -16.61 -0.88 0.54
CA GLU A 63 -15.79 -1.97 -0.01
C GLU A 63 -15.04 -2.73 1.10
N ASP A 64 -14.48 -2.02 2.08
CA ASP A 64 -13.82 -2.63 3.24
C ASP A 64 -14.81 -3.37 4.14
N ALA A 65 -16.03 -2.86 4.31
CA ALA A 65 -17.08 -3.55 5.05
C ALA A 65 -17.58 -4.81 4.32
N GLU A 66 -17.70 -4.76 2.99
CA GLU A 66 -18.07 -5.92 2.18
C GLU A 66 -16.97 -6.99 2.14
N THR A 67 -15.70 -6.60 2.04
CA THR A 67 -14.57 -7.53 2.11
C THR A 67 -14.45 -8.15 3.50
N LYS A 68 -14.67 -7.39 4.58
CA LYS A 68 -14.74 -7.94 5.94
C LYS A 68 -15.92 -8.89 6.13
N LYS A 69 -17.09 -8.61 5.54
CA LYS A 69 -18.24 -9.52 5.56
C LYS A 69 -17.94 -10.81 4.80
N ARG A 70 -17.35 -10.72 3.59
CA ARG A 70 -16.90 -11.89 2.82
C ARG A 70 -15.81 -12.68 3.54
N ALA A 71 -14.92 -12.01 4.25
CA ALA A 71 -13.90 -12.66 5.09
C ALA A 71 -14.50 -13.31 6.35
N ALA A 72 -15.59 -12.77 6.88
CA ALA A 72 -16.35 -13.37 8.00
C ALA A 72 -17.24 -14.54 7.56
N GLU A 73 -17.66 -14.59 6.30
CA GLU A 73 -18.35 -15.74 5.69
C GLU A 73 -17.41 -16.95 5.47
N ILE A 74 -16.09 -16.72 5.44
CA ILE A 74 -15.09 -17.80 5.47
C ILE A 74 -15.03 -18.32 6.91
N SER A 75 -15.62 -19.49 7.14
CA SER A 75 -15.60 -20.07 8.50
C SER A 75 -14.17 -20.48 8.88
N PRO A 76 -13.75 -20.32 10.15
CA PRO A 76 -12.42 -20.70 10.62
C PRO A 76 -12.04 -22.16 10.34
N ASN A 77 -13.04 -23.05 10.20
CA ASN A 77 -12.82 -24.45 9.83
C ASN A 77 -12.37 -24.64 8.38
N GLN A 78 -12.66 -23.70 7.48
CA GLN A 78 -12.15 -23.72 6.10
C GLN A 78 -10.66 -23.36 6.03
N MET A 79 -10.13 -22.65 7.04
CA MET A 79 -8.69 -22.35 7.15
C MET A 79 -7.89 -23.45 7.88
N ARG A 80 -8.55 -24.36 8.60
CA ARG A 80 -7.88 -25.42 9.40
C ARG A 80 -7.67 -26.73 8.64
N GLY A 81 -8.37 -26.93 7.52
CA GLY A 81 -8.20 -28.09 6.64
C GLY A 81 -7.51 -27.66 5.36
N GLY A 82 -6.20 -27.86 5.29
CA GLY A 82 -5.34 -27.43 4.17
C GLY A 82 -6.00 -27.62 2.81
N LEU A 83 -5.95 -26.57 2.01
CA LEU A 83 -6.35 -26.53 0.60
C LEU A 83 -5.51 -27.54 -0.19
N ARG A 84 -5.92 -28.82 -0.15
CA ARG A 84 -5.50 -29.88 -1.06
C ARG A 84 -6.41 -29.84 -2.29
N VAL A 85 -6.49 -28.70 -2.97
CA VAL A 85 -6.93 -28.61 -4.38
C VAL A 85 -6.18 -27.45 -5.02
N ALA A 86 -5.23 -27.81 -5.89
CA ALA A 86 -4.33 -27.00 -6.73
C ALA A 86 -3.17 -26.26 -6.01
N ALA A 87 -1.87 -26.57 -6.12
CA ALA A 87 -1.05 -27.27 -7.14
C ALA A 87 -1.45 -26.85 -8.57
N GLU A 88 -0.89 -25.81 -9.20
CA GLU A 88 0.50 -25.36 -9.25
C GLU A 88 0.57 -23.82 -9.15
N ILE A 89 1.29 -23.29 -8.18
CA ILE A 89 2.06 -22.06 -8.37
C ILE A 89 3.50 -22.53 -8.20
N PRO A 90 4.32 -22.59 -9.26
CA PRO A 90 5.72 -22.94 -9.10
C PRO A 90 6.34 -21.91 -8.16
N ASP A 91 7.10 -22.38 -7.18
CA ASP A 91 8.02 -21.57 -6.40
C ASP A 91 8.84 -20.72 -7.37
N ALA A 92 8.51 -19.43 -7.42
CA ALA A 92 9.31 -18.42 -8.10
C ALA A 92 10.13 -17.68 -7.04
N ASP A 93 10.86 -18.45 -6.23
CA ASP A 93 12.15 -17.99 -5.77
C ASP A 93 13.10 -18.11 -6.96
N GLU A 94 13.67 -16.97 -7.36
CA GLU A 94 14.79 -16.86 -8.29
C GLU A 94 14.48 -16.79 -9.81
N VAL A 95 13.66 -15.83 -10.28
CA VAL A 95 13.93 -15.12 -11.56
C VAL A 95 13.39 -13.66 -11.53
N ASP A 96 14.31 -12.75 -11.82
CA ASP A 96 14.20 -11.31 -12.09
C ASP A 96 13.05 -10.89 -13.06
N THR A 97 12.25 -9.89 -12.68
CA THR A 97 11.71 -8.80 -13.54
C THR A 97 10.47 -8.11 -12.94
N SER A 98 10.61 -6.87 -12.45
CA SER A 98 9.66 -5.74 -12.69
C SER A 98 9.90 -4.57 -11.73
N THR A 99 10.59 -3.56 -12.27
CA THR A 99 10.77 -2.19 -11.78
C THR A 99 9.46 -1.38 -11.74
N SER A 100 8.34 -1.96 -11.28
CA SER A 100 7.03 -1.28 -11.40
C SER A 100 5.95 -1.70 -10.39
N ALA A 101 6.20 -1.72 -9.07
CA ALA A 101 5.10 -1.78 -8.08
C ALA A 101 5.44 -1.42 -6.62
N ASP A 102 6.43 -0.55 -6.35
CA ASP A 102 6.93 -0.36 -4.98
C ASP A 102 6.14 0.63 -4.11
N TRP A 103 5.09 1.27 -4.65
CA TRP A 103 4.33 2.31 -3.97
C TRP A 103 3.44 1.80 -2.81
N GLY A 104 3.13 0.50 -2.77
CA GLY A 104 2.33 -0.12 -1.71
C GLY A 104 3.12 -0.87 -0.64
N SER A 105 4.40 -1.19 -0.91
CA SER A 105 5.21 -2.06 -0.05
C SER A 105 5.46 -1.43 1.33
N LYS A 106 5.82 -0.14 1.32
CA LYS A 106 6.09 0.64 2.55
C LYS A 106 4.83 0.89 3.39
N ALA A 107 3.68 1.09 2.76
CA ALA A 107 2.40 1.26 3.46
C ALA A 107 1.97 -0.03 4.16
N ARG A 108 2.06 -1.18 3.47
CA ARG A 108 1.78 -2.50 4.04
C ARG A 108 2.73 -2.84 5.20
N LYS A 109 4.02 -2.49 5.08
CA LYS A 109 5.00 -2.68 6.16
C LYS A 109 4.62 -1.88 7.42
N ARG A 110 4.23 -0.61 7.27
CA ARG A 110 3.79 0.24 8.39
C ARG A 110 2.50 -0.26 9.04
N GLN A 111 1.54 -0.76 8.26
CA GLN A 111 0.31 -1.36 8.81
C GLN A 111 0.62 -2.59 9.67
N ARG A 112 1.55 -3.45 9.23
CA ARG A 112 2.01 -4.61 10.01
C ARG A 112 2.73 -4.22 11.30
N GLU A 113 3.57 -3.19 11.26
CA GLU A 113 4.27 -2.67 12.45
C GLU A 113 3.30 -2.11 13.50
N VAL A 114 2.23 -1.44 13.08
CA VAL A 114 1.19 -0.92 13.99
C VAL A 114 0.42 -2.08 14.65
N LEU A 115 0.00 -3.09 13.88
CA LEU A 115 -0.66 -4.29 14.41
C LEU A 115 0.24 -5.04 15.40
N LYS A 116 1.53 -5.20 15.11
CA LYS A 116 2.49 -5.86 16.02
C LYS A 116 2.61 -5.12 17.35
N LYS A 117 2.70 -3.78 17.31
CA LYS A 117 2.78 -2.96 18.52
C LYS A 117 1.51 -3.02 19.37
N MET A 118 0.33 -3.06 18.73
CA MET A 118 -0.93 -3.21 19.46
C MET A 118 -1.01 -4.58 20.15
N LEU A 119 -0.55 -5.64 19.48
CA LEU A 119 -0.51 -6.99 20.04
C LEU A 119 0.48 -7.11 21.21
N GLU A 120 1.69 -6.54 21.08
CA GLU A 120 2.69 -6.51 22.16
C GLU A 120 2.17 -5.76 23.40
N VAL A 121 1.47 -4.64 23.23
CA VAL A 121 0.89 -3.88 24.35
C VAL A 121 -0.21 -4.67 25.08
N GLU A 122 -1.00 -5.45 24.35
CA GLU A 122 -2.03 -6.30 24.94
C GLU A 122 -1.42 -7.49 25.68
N GLU A 123 -0.38 -8.10 25.12
CA GLU A 123 0.39 -9.18 25.75
C GLU A 123 1.07 -8.70 27.04
N THR A 124 1.70 -7.53 27.04
CA THR A 124 2.31 -6.95 28.26
C THR A 124 1.27 -6.61 29.32
N ARG A 125 0.08 -6.15 28.91
CA ARG A 125 -1.00 -5.86 29.86
C ARG A 125 -1.55 -7.14 30.49
N LEU A 126 -1.61 -8.23 29.72
CA LEU A 126 -2.04 -9.55 30.19
C LEU A 126 -0.98 -10.22 31.08
N SER A 127 0.30 -10.00 30.82
CA SER A 127 1.37 -10.50 31.70
C SER A 127 1.41 -9.74 33.02
N GLU A 128 1.27 -8.42 33.01
CA GLU A 128 1.19 -7.61 34.24
C GLU A 128 0.00 -8.03 35.14
N LEU A 129 -1.15 -8.34 34.54
CA LEU A 129 -2.32 -8.85 35.29
C LEU A 129 -2.11 -10.27 35.85
N GLN A 130 -1.36 -11.11 35.14
CA GLN A 130 -1.04 -12.47 35.61
C GLN A 130 0.02 -12.43 36.72
N GLU A 131 1.05 -11.61 36.57
CA GLU A 131 2.09 -11.40 37.60
C GLU A 131 1.49 -10.81 38.90
N ASP A 132 0.56 -9.85 38.79
CA ASP A 132 -0.15 -9.28 39.94
C ASP A 132 -1.06 -10.28 40.69
N ASP A 133 -1.54 -11.33 40.02
CA ASP A 133 -2.37 -12.37 40.63
C ASP A 133 -1.50 -13.52 41.20
N GLU A 134 -0.38 -13.84 40.55
CA GLU A 134 0.60 -14.81 41.06
C GLU A 134 1.31 -14.31 42.33
N ASP A 135 1.61 -13.01 42.43
CA ASP A 135 2.21 -12.41 43.65
C ASP A 135 1.23 -12.38 44.83
N LYS A 136 -0.06 -12.13 44.60
CA LYS A 136 -1.10 -12.19 45.66
C LYS A 136 -1.27 -13.59 46.24
N ASP A 137 -1.14 -14.63 45.41
CA ASP A 137 -1.25 -16.02 45.86
C ASP A 137 -0.01 -16.48 46.68
N ILE A 138 1.12 -15.76 46.57
CA ILE A 138 2.36 -16.03 47.35
C ILE A 138 2.35 -15.28 48.70
N GLU A 139 1.73 -14.10 48.78
CA GLU A 139 1.60 -13.33 50.02
C GLU A 139 0.88 -14.11 51.14
N GLU A 140 -0.06 -14.99 50.80
CA GLU A 140 -0.77 -15.84 51.77
C GLU A 140 0.15 -16.85 52.47
N PHE A 141 1.30 -17.20 51.87
CA PHE A 141 2.28 -18.14 52.43
C PHE A 141 3.42 -17.48 53.21
N LEU A 142 3.53 -16.15 53.21
CA LEU A 142 4.50 -15.38 53.99
C LEU A 142 4.01 -15.20 55.45
N ILE A 143 3.84 -16.31 56.17
CA ILE A 143 3.67 -16.28 57.62
C ILE A 143 5.00 -15.84 58.23
N LYS A 144 5.00 -14.63 58.78
CA LYS A 144 6.06 -14.00 59.54
C LYS A 144 6.34 -14.81 60.82
N GLU A 145 7.33 -15.71 60.79
CA GLU A 145 7.95 -16.23 62.02
C GLU A 145 8.76 -15.11 62.67
N ASP A 146 8.08 -14.26 63.45
CA ASP A 146 8.72 -13.42 64.46
C ASP A 146 9.17 -14.36 65.61
N LYS A 147 10.48 -14.47 65.82
CA LYS A 147 11.13 -15.14 66.96
C LYS A 147 12.28 -14.29 67.48
#